data_AF-A0A941DR92-F1
#
_entry.id   AF-A0A941DR92-F1
#
_cell.length_a   1.000
_cell.length_b   1.000
_cell.length_c   1.000
_cell.angle_alpha   90.00
_cell.angle_beta   90.00
_cell.angle_gamma   90.00
#
_symmetry.space_group_name_H-M   'P 1'
#
loop_
_entity.id
_entity.type
_entity.pdbx_description
1 polymer ?
#
loop_
_entity_poly.entity_id
_entity_poly.type
_entity_poly.pdbx_seq_one_letter_code
_entity_poly.pdbx_strand_id
1 'polypeptide(L)'
;LFGHANPRINAALKEQLDQLEHAMLAGFTHAPVIELSEQLAALTSHQLGHCFYASDGASAVEIALKMSFHAWRNQGQTEKQEFICVQGSYHGETVGALAVTDVSLFRDAYGPMLQRAHV
;
A
#
# COMPACT_ATOMS: atom_id res chain seq x y z
N LEU A 1 -14.53 -0.69 -14.53
CA LEU A 1 -14.35 0.66 -13.93
C LEU A 1 -15.57 1.53 -14.25
N PHE A 2 -15.98 2.41 -13.34
CA PHE A 2 -17.24 3.18 -13.42
C PHE A 2 -17.28 4.31 -14.46
N GLY A 3 -16.26 4.40 -15.33
CA GLY A 3 -16.09 5.50 -16.29
C GLY A 3 -15.59 6.80 -15.64
N HIS A 4 -15.31 7.80 -16.48
CA HIS A 4 -14.92 9.14 -16.03
C HIS A 4 -16.13 9.94 -15.55
N ALA A 5 -15.90 10.87 -14.62
CA ALA A 5 -16.91 11.78 -14.09
C ALA A 5 -18.17 11.09 -13.55
N ASN A 6 -18.00 9.96 -12.86
CA ASN A 6 -19.12 9.23 -12.26
C ASN A 6 -19.90 10.14 -11.28
N PRO A 7 -21.20 10.41 -11.50
CA PRO A 7 -21.95 11.38 -10.72
C PRO A 7 -21.98 11.07 -9.22
N ARG A 8 -22.07 9.78 -8.86
CA ARG A 8 -22.11 9.32 -7.47
C ARG A 8 -20.79 9.61 -6.75
N ILE A 9 -19.66 9.28 -7.38
CA ILE A 9 -18.33 9.51 -6.79
C ILE A 9 -18.05 11.01 -6.66
N ASN A 10 -18.36 11.79 -7.70
CA ASN A 10 -18.15 13.23 -7.67
C ASN A 10 -18.98 13.95 -6.61
N ALA A 11 -20.23 13.52 -6.38
CA ALA A 11 -21.07 14.07 -5.33
C ALA A 11 -20.48 13.79 -3.93
N ALA A 12 -20.10 12.54 -3.65
CA ALA A 12 -19.51 12.16 -2.36
C ALA A 12 -18.19 12.88 -2.07
N LEU A 13 -17.34 13.07 -3.09
CA LEU A 13 -16.09 13.83 -2.93
C LEU A 13 -16.34 15.30 -2.56
N LYS A 14 -17.30 15.95 -3.22
CA LYS A 14 -17.65 17.36 -2.93
C LYS A 14 -18.25 17.52 -1.53
N GLU A 15 -19.17 16.62 -1.16
CA GLU A 15 -19.78 16.64 0.16
C GLU A 15 -18.75 16.47 1.27
N GLN A 16 -17.80 15.54 1.12
CA GLN A 16 -16.71 15.38 2.09
C GLN A 16 -15.81 16.63 2.15
N LEU A 17 -15.49 17.23 1.00
CA LEU A 17 -14.65 18.43 0.93
C LEU A 17 -15.28 19.63 1.64
N ASP A 18 -16.61 19.75 1.63
CA ASP A 18 -17.34 20.81 2.35
C ASP A 18 -17.38 20.58 3.88
N GLN A 19 -16.97 19.40 4.36
CA GLN A 19 -16.92 19.05 5.79
C GLN A 19 -15.50 19.02 6.35
N LEU A 20 -14.59 18.25 5.71
CA LEU A 20 -13.20 18.08 6.11
C LEU A 20 -12.38 17.54 4.93
N GLU A 21 -11.35 18.27 4.52
CA GLU A 21 -10.49 17.90 3.41
C GLU A 21 -9.49 16.79 3.76
N HIS A 22 -8.87 16.86 4.95
CA HIS A 22 -7.85 15.90 5.36
C HIS A 22 -7.61 15.91 6.87
N ALA A 23 -7.48 14.71 7.45
CA ALA A 23 -6.91 14.51 8.78
C ALA A 23 -5.92 13.35 8.72
N MET A 24 -4.74 13.55 9.30
CA MET A 24 -3.71 12.50 9.37
C MET A 24 -4.13 11.41 10.36
N LEU A 25 -4.07 10.14 9.95
CA LEU A 25 -4.45 8.98 10.79
C LEU A 25 -3.46 8.66 11.93
N ALA A 26 -2.46 9.51 12.15
CA ALA A 26 -1.50 9.38 13.23
C ALA A 26 -2.04 10.04 14.51
N GLY A 27 -2.82 9.29 15.28
CA GLY A 27 -3.43 9.75 16.53
C GLY A 27 -4.83 10.35 16.39
N PHE A 28 -5.37 10.39 15.16
CA PHE A 28 -6.73 10.81 14.87
C PHE A 28 -7.43 9.80 13.95
N THR A 29 -8.75 9.89 13.89
CA THR A 29 -9.59 9.14 12.96
C THR A 29 -10.76 10.02 12.51
N HIS A 30 -11.51 9.56 11.51
CA HIS A 30 -12.70 10.23 11.00
C HIS A 30 -13.71 9.18 10.48
N ALA A 31 -15.00 9.53 10.45
CA ALA A 31 -16.05 8.57 10.10
C ALA A 31 -15.82 7.85 8.74
N PRO A 32 -15.42 8.53 7.64
CA PRO A 32 -15.21 7.86 6.36
C PRO A 32 -14.18 6.72 6.36
N VAL A 33 -13.07 6.86 7.11
CA VAL A 33 -12.04 5.79 7.14
C VAL A 33 -12.51 4.60 7.97
N ILE A 34 -13.33 4.83 9.00
CA ILE A 34 -13.90 3.76 9.82
C ILE A 34 -14.88 2.95 8.97
N GLU A 35 -15.84 3.64 8.32
CA GLU A 35 -16.83 3.00 7.46
C GLU A 35 -16.19 2.20 6.33
N LEU A 36 -15.18 2.77 5.66
CA LEU A 36 -14.45 2.06 4.62
C LEU A 36 -13.72 0.83 5.18
N SER A 37 -13.08 0.94 6.34
CA SER A 37 -12.36 -0.18 6.97
C SER A 37 -13.32 -1.32 7.34
N GLU A 38 -14.50 -1.01 7.85
CA GLU A 38 -15.53 -2.00 8.18
C GLU A 38 -16.08 -2.70 6.94
N GLN A 39 -16.34 -1.94 5.87
CA GLN A 39 -16.79 -2.50 4.59
C GLN A 39 -15.73 -3.42 3.96
N LEU A 40 -14.46 -3.01 3.97
CA LEU A 40 -13.35 -3.82 3.49
C LEU A 40 -13.18 -5.10 4.32
N ALA A 41 -13.28 -5.00 5.66
CA ALA A 41 -13.24 -6.16 6.53
C ALA A 41 -14.37 -7.15 6.21
N ALA A 42 -15.60 -6.67 6.04
CA ALA A 42 -16.75 -7.50 5.68
C ALA A 42 -16.57 -8.23 4.33
N LEU A 43 -16.00 -7.57 3.31
CA LEU A 43 -15.70 -8.18 2.01
C LEU A 43 -14.72 -9.35 2.11
N THR A 44 -13.88 -9.36 3.15
CA THR A 44 -12.92 -10.46 3.41
C THR A 44 -13.48 -11.50 4.38
N SER A 45 -14.77 -11.42 4.73
CA SER A 45 -15.36 -12.19 5.83
C SER A 45 -14.57 -12.06 7.14
N HIS A 46 -14.03 -10.87 7.39
CA HIS A 46 -13.19 -10.52 8.54
C HIS A 46 -11.89 -11.34 8.68
N GLN A 47 -11.43 -12.03 7.63
CA GLN A 47 -10.21 -12.85 7.68
C GLN A 47 -8.91 -12.02 7.73
N LEU A 48 -8.89 -10.83 7.14
CA LEU A 48 -7.68 -9.99 7.02
C LEU A 48 -7.47 -9.01 8.20
N GLY A 49 -8.40 -8.96 9.15
CA GLY A 49 -8.25 -8.22 10.42
C GLY A 49 -8.31 -6.70 10.30
N HIS A 50 -7.23 -6.06 9.84
CA HIS A 50 -7.03 -4.60 9.90
C HIS A 50 -6.74 -3.97 8.53
N CYS A 51 -7.15 -2.71 8.35
CA CYS A 51 -6.82 -1.91 7.17
C CYS A 51 -5.68 -0.94 7.46
N PHE A 52 -4.70 -0.86 6.55
CA PHE A 52 -3.68 0.18 6.52
C PHE A 52 -3.75 0.86 5.15
N TYR A 53 -3.81 2.19 5.12
CA TYR A 53 -4.08 2.97 3.90
C TYR A 53 -2.80 3.53 3.28
N ALA A 54 -2.79 3.60 1.95
CA ALA A 54 -1.75 4.18 1.12
C ALA A 54 -2.38 5.02 0.01
N SER A 55 -1.61 5.94 -0.57
CA SER A 55 -2.05 6.78 -1.70
C SER A 55 -2.18 6.01 -3.02
N ASP A 56 -1.42 4.92 -3.17
CA ASP A 56 -1.29 4.15 -4.40
C ASP A 56 -0.83 2.71 -4.11
N GLY A 57 -0.82 1.89 -5.16
CA GLY A 57 -0.47 0.47 -5.07
C GLY A 57 1.00 0.21 -4.69
N ALA A 58 1.94 1.01 -5.18
CA ALA A 58 3.37 0.81 -4.90
C ALA A 58 3.66 1.10 -3.42
N SER A 59 3.09 2.18 -2.90
CA SER A 59 3.15 2.53 -1.48
C SER A 59 2.50 1.46 -0.60
N ALA A 60 1.36 0.88 -1.02
CA ALA A 60 0.72 -0.23 -0.31
C ALA A 60 1.61 -1.48 -0.28
N VAL A 61 2.30 -1.80 -1.38
CA VAL A 61 3.28 -2.90 -1.43
C VAL A 61 4.44 -2.62 -0.46
N GLU A 62 5.00 -1.41 -0.43
CA GLU A 62 6.10 -1.10 0.50
C GLU A 62 5.68 -1.20 1.97
N ILE A 63 4.46 -0.77 2.31
CA ILE A 63 3.87 -0.99 3.63
C ILE A 63 3.83 -2.49 3.94
N ALA A 64 3.33 -3.32 3.02
CA ALA A 64 3.24 -4.77 3.21
C ALA A 64 4.62 -5.43 3.38
N LEU A 65 5.62 -5.03 2.57
CA LEU A 65 7.00 -5.52 2.69
C LEU A 65 7.59 -5.18 4.07
N LYS A 66 7.43 -3.93 4.52
CA LYS A 66 7.90 -3.47 5.82
C LYS A 66 7.20 -4.20 6.97
N MET A 67 5.87 -4.37 6.89
CA MET A 67 5.10 -5.08 7.91
C MET A 67 5.52 -6.55 8.03
N SER A 68 5.71 -7.24 6.89
CA SER A 68 6.18 -8.64 6.86
C SER A 68 7.58 -8.78 7.47
N PHE A 69 8.54 -7.97 7.02
CA PHE A 69 9.90 -7.95 7.55
C PHE A 69 9.92 -7.68 9.06
N HIS A 70 9.16 -6.67 9.50
CA HIS A 70 9.10 -6.28 10.90
C HIS A 70 8.42 -7.36 11.77
N ALA A 71 7.42 -8.07 11.26
CA ALA A 71 6.78 -9.17 11.97
C ALA A 71 7.76 -10.31 12.29
N TRP A 72 8.63 -10.69 11.34
CA TRP A 72 9.67 -11.69 11.57
C TRP A 72 10.73 -11.22 12.56
N ARG A 73 11.16 -9.96 12.44
CA ARG A 73 12.08 -9.34 13.40
C ARG A 73 11.51 -9.38 14.83
N ASN A 74 10.24 -9.04 15.01
CA ASN A 74 9.59 -9.06 16.33
C ASN A 74 9.44 -10.48 16.90
N GLN A 75 9.45 -11.50 16.05
CA GLN A 75 9.46 -12.91 16.45
C GLN A 75 10.87 -13.46 16.69
N GLY A 76 11.91 -12.62 16.62
CA GLY A 76 13.30 -13.03 16.80
C GLY A 76 13.93 -13.73 15.58
N GLN A 77 13.20 -13.87 14.48
CA GLN A 77 13.67 -14.49 13.23
C GLN A 77 14.36 -13.45 12.35
N THR A 78 15.45 -12.87 12.86
CA THR A 78 16.15 -11.73 12.24
C THR A 78 16.80 -12.05 10.90
N GLU A 79 17.01 -13.33 10.60
CA GLU A 79 17.53 -13.86 9.35
C GLU A 79 16.51 -13.90 8.21
N LYS A 80 15.20 -13.77 8.50
CA LYS A 80 14.14 -13.72 7.48
C LYS A 80 14.04 -12.34 6.84
N GLN A 81 14.93 -12.07 5.90
CA GLN A 81 15.09 -10.75 5.27
C GLN A 81 14.78 -10.72 3.76
N GLU A 82 14.55 -11.88 3.16
CA GLU A 82 14.39 -12.01 1.71
C GLU A 82 12.93 -12.17 1.29
N PHE A 83 12.63 -11.71 0.08
CA PHE A 83 11.32 -11.82 -0.55
C PHE A 83 11.42 -12.60 -1.85
N ILE A 84 10.37 -13.37 -2.16
CA ILE A 84 10.23 -14.10 -3.42
C ILE A 84 9.19 -13.38 -4.28
N CYS A 85 9.52 -13.14 -5.55
CA CYS A 85 8.60 -12.62 -6.55
C CYS A 85 8.51 -13.57 -7.75
N VAL A 86 7.48 -13.39 -8.58
CA VAL A 86 7.22 -14.24 -9.76
C VAL A 86 7.82 -13.57 -10.99
N GLN A 87 8.41 -14.36 -11.87
CA GLN A 87 8.95 -13.84 -13.12
C GLN A 87 7.87 -13.08 -13.92
N GLY A 88 8.18 -11.87 -14.39
CA GLY A 88 7.24 -11.01 -15.11
C GLY A 88 6.20 -10.29 -14.24
N SER A 89 6.29 -10.33 -12.90
CA SER A 89 5.33 -9.66 -12.01
C SER A 89 5.56 -8.14 -11.91
N TYR A 90 4.49 -7.40 -11.64
CA TYR A 90 4.53 -5.96 -11.40
C TYR A 90 3.92 -5.63 -10.03
N HIS A 91 4.69 -4.91 -9.21
CA HIS A 91 4.29 -4.50 -7.87
C HIS A 91 4.40 -2.98 -7.65
N GLY A 92 4.89 -2.23 -8.63
CA GLY A 92 5.06 -0.78 -8.56
C GLY A 92 6.50 -0.35 -8.76
N GLU A 93 6.72 0.97 -8.76
CA GLU A 93 7.97 1.60 -9.20
C GLU A 93 8.69 2.41 -8.10
N THR A 94 8.11 2.49 -6.90
CA THR A 94 8.87 2.96 -5.72
C THR A 94 9.97 1.94 -5.38
N VAL A 95 11.06 2.36 -4.74
CA VAL A 95 12.28 1.53 -4.60
C VAL A 95 12.02 0.13 -4.03
N GLY A 96 11.19 0.02 -2.98
CA GLY A 96 10.86 -1.28 -2.38
C GLY A 96 9.93 -2.13 -3.27
N ALA A 97 8.94 -1.50 -3.89
CA ALA A 97 8.03 -2.17 -4.82
C ALA A 97 8.75 -2.63 -6.11
N LEU A 98 9.71 -1.83 -6.59
CA LEU A 98 10.52 -2.13 -7.75
C LEU A 98 11.51 -3.27 -7.48
N ALA A 99 12.02 -3.37 -6.24
CA ALA A 99 12.89 -4.47 -5.83
C ALA A 99 12.23 -5.84 -5.99
N VAL A 100 10.90 -5.91 -5.86
CA VAL A 100 10.08 -7.12 -6.01
C VAL A 100 9.28 -7.16 -7.32
N THR A 101 9.54 -6.24 -8.26
CA THR A 101 8.99 -6.24 -9.63
C THR A 101 9.99 -6.88 -10.60
N ASP A 102 9.50 -7.69 -11.54
CA ASP A 102 10.31 -8.37 -12.56
C ASP A 102 9.86 -8.01 -13.99
N VAL A 103 9.71 -6.71 -14.24
CA VAL A 103 9.51 -6.16 -15.59
C VAL A 103 10.76 -5.34 -15.95
N SER A 104 11.59 -5.87 -16.85
CA SER A 104 12.89 -5.30 -17.22
C SER A 104 12.81 -3.82 -17.61
N LEU A 105 11.78 -3.44 -18.38
CA LEU A 105 11.54 -2.06 -18.81
C LEU A 105 11.53 -1.06 -17.64
N PHE A 106 10.96 -1.44 -16.50
CA PHE A 106 10.86 -0.58 -15.33
C PHE A 106 12.05 -0.76 -14.38
N ARG A 107 12.72 -1.92 -14.40
CA ARG A 107 13.71 -2.31 -13.40
C ARG A 107 15.16 -1.98 -13.79
N ASP A 108 15.51 -2.15 -15.06
CA ASP A 108 16.91 -2.23 -15.50
C ASP A 108 17.68 -0.93 -15.22
N ALA A 109 17.04 0.22 -15.43
CA ALA A 109 17.65 1.53 -15.20
C ALA A 109 18.01 1.78 -13.72
N TYR A 110 17.32 1.13 -12.79
CA TYR A 110 17.45 1.37 -11.35
C TYR A 110 18.13 0.22 -10.60
N GLY A 111 18.54 -0.85 -11.29
CA GLY A 111 19.27 -1.98 -10.70
C GLY A 111 20.40 -1.58 -9.75
N PRO A 112 21.27 -0.60 -10.11
CA PRO A 112 22.32 -0.12 -9.20
C PRO A 112 21.81 0.54 -7.91
N MET A 113 20.65 1.19 -7.94
CA MET A 113 20.03 1.83 -6.77
C MET A 113 19.42 0.81 -5.81
N LEU A 114 18.93 -0.33 -6.31
CA LEU A 114 18.26 -1.35 -5.50
C LEU A 114 19.19 -2.08 -4.52
N GLN A 115 20.51 -2.00 -4.69
CA GLN A 115 21.47 -2.77 -3.90
C GLN A 115 22.47 -1.94 -3.10
N ARG A 116 22.43 -0.60 -3.15
CA ARG A 116 23.52 0.23 -2.60
C ARG A 116 23.02 1.54 -1.97
N ALA A 117 23.17 1.63 -0.66
CA ALA A 117 23.30 2.89 0.06
C ALA A 117 24.61 2.84 0.85
N HIS A 118 25.47 3.84 0.68
CA HIS A 118 26.68 4.03 1.48
C HIS A 118 26.39 5.14 2.50
N VAL A 119 26.79 4.93 3.75
CA VAL A 119 26.72 5.96 4.80
C VAL A 119 27.93 6.87 4.68
#